data_AF-A0A7S1ARE4-F1
#
_entry.id   AF-A0A7S1ARE4-F1
#
_cell.length_a   1.000
_cell.length_b   1.000
_cell.length_c   1.000
_cell.angle_alpha   90.00
_cell.angle_beta   90.00
_cell.angle_gamma   90.00
#
_symmetry.space_group_name_H-M   'P 1'
#
loop_
_entity.id
_entity.type
_entity.pdbx_description
1 polymer ?
#
loop_
_entity_poly.entity_id
_entity_poly.type
_entity_poly.pdbx_seq_one_letter_code
_entity_poly.pdbx_strand_id
1 'polypeptide(L)'
;AQAILVKISYRRYPVLGISIRWTMRSLGALTRSCASRRSTKIVAPPMVYIAGEEMSRYTMQLIIDQWVKPFVDMSNWEFFDLSCKSRDHTKDQVLKEAVAAGARIGSIFKEPTITPTEVQRKEMGLKKAWGSPNGAMRRGWNGITISRDTIHIPGVQLGFRNPVLFERHAVGGEYGAGWKPVGRGRVMTTFFPEDITEKPIIVDARALDDDDSRVVVYDNPLDNVEDLARIFFSRCLEKNVTPYVVTKKTVFKWQEGFWQIMKQVLDLEFKEAYQKTDLLKKTDGELQHLISDAATMQIVRWTDGGFGMACHNYDGDMLTDEVAQVHRSPGFITSNLIGKKADGTLIKEFEASHGTVADLYHMMLRGEETSMNPLGMVVALLGAMDHSAVLEPEAQAEVTTFTTSCKDAVYAAFQTGGGTRDLCGPEGLTTEQFIALVARDLAARLAGEAPILVPSQKPLKPSLQHNIDLERMNEFFARFDSDKNGQIDFEEFVQMTVELGVAPINQAAAVAKEEEKVRRLVRQGSLGQE
;
A
#
# COMPACT_ATOMS: atom_id res chain seq x y z
N ALA A 1 1.45 48.40 30.26
CA ALA A 1 0.80 47.71 31.38
C ALA A 1 0.79 46.22 31.07
N GLN A 2 1.46 45.45 31.94
CA GLN A 2 1.57 43.99 32.08
C GLN A 2 1.32 43.07 30.87
N ALA A 3 2.42 42.53 30.32
CA ALA A 3 2.45 41.19 29.74
C ALA A 3 3.61 40.43 30.40
N ILE A 4 3.27 39.35 31.08
CA ILE A 4 4.19 38.48 31.83
C ILE A 4 4.98 37.65 30.82
N LEU A 5 6.28 37.95 30.68
CA LEU A 5 7.26 37.10 30.00
C LEU A 5 7.59 35.92 30.92
N VAL A 6 7.05 34.75 30.62
CA VAL A 6 7.53 33.49 31.21
C VAL A 6 8.82 33.09 30.49
N LYS A 7 9.97 33.36 31.14
CA LYS A 7 11.28 32.84 30.73
C LYS A 7 11.30 31.32 30.93
N ILE A 8 11.30 30.56 29.83
CA ILE A 8 11.68 29.14 29.86
C ILE A 8 13.20 29.08 29.94
N SER A 9 13.71 28.82 31.14
CA SER A 9 15.13 28.56 31.40
C SER A 9 15.43 27.09 31.09
N TYR A 10 16.20 26.82 30.03
CA TYR A 10 16.82 25.51 29.81
C TYR A 10 17.86 25.25 30.91
N ARG A 11 17.47 24.49 31.95
CA ARG A 11 18.42 23.88 32.88
C ARG A 11 19.08 22.69 32.19
N ARG A 12 20.38 22.77 31.95
CA ARG A 12 21.24 21.60 31.73
C ARG A 12 21.21 20.73 32.99
N TYR A 13 20.72 19.51 32.87
CA TYR A 13 20.89 18.49 33.91
C TYR A 13 22.11 17.61 33.58
N PRO A 14 22.93 17.26 34.58
CA PRO A 14 24.13 16.44 34.38
C PRO A 14 23.77 14.97 34.19
N VAL A 15 24.59 14.28 33.41
CA VAL A 15 24.59 12.83 33.20
C VAL A 15 24.83 12.14 34.54
N LEU A 16 23.80 11.50 35.10
CA LEU A 16 23.93 10.55 36.19
C LEU A 16 23.90 9.14 35.61
N GLY A 17 25.06 8.49 35.61
CA GLY A 17 25.17 7.06 35.33
C GLY A 17 24.51 6.27 36.45
N ILE A 18 23.39 5.61 36.14
CA ILE A 18 22.74 4.65 37.02
C ILE A 18 23.21 3.25 36.59
N SER A 19 24.13 2.68 37.38
CA SER A 19 24.48 1.26 37.31
C SER A 19 23.37 0.45 37.98
N ILE A 20 22.53 -0.21 37.20
CA ILE A 20 21.56 -1.18 37.71
C ILE A 20 22.29 -2.51 37.96
N ARG A 21 22.63 -2.78 39.23
CA ARG A 21 23.08 -4.11 39.68
C ARG A 21 21.87 -5.03 39.78
N TRP A 22 21.77 -6.01 38.89
CA TRP A 22 20.88 -7.15 39.05
C TRP A 22 21.50 -8.12 40.06
N THR A 23 20.87 -8.27 41.22
CA THR A 23 21.18 -9.36 42.16
C THR A 23 20.59 -10.67 41.63
N MET A 24 21.42 -11.50 41.01
CA MET A 24 21.15 -12.92 40.81
C MET A 24 21.22 -13.65 42.14
N ARG A 25 20.12 -14.29 42.55
CA ARG A 25 20.13 -15.39 43.52
C ARG A 25 19.30 -16.56 42.99
N SER A 26 20.04 -17.61 42.63
CA SER A 26 19.71 -19.03 42.77
C SER A 26 18.39 -19.56 42.20
N LEU A 27 18.44 -20.05 40.96
CA LEU A 27 17.87 -21.36 40.60
C LEU A 27 18.92 -22.12 39.77
N GLY A 28 19.60 -23.04 40.44
CA GLY A 28 20.54 -23.96 39.82
C GLY A 28 19.87 -25.30 39.50
N ALA A 29 20.41 -25.92 38.45
CA ALA A 29 20.34 -27.34 38.10
C ALA A 29 19.12 -27.83 37.30
N LEU A 30 19.19 -27.65 35.96
CA LEU A 30 18.98 -28.73 34.98
C LEU A 30 19.38 -28.24 33.57
N THR A 31 20.68 -28.16 33.31
CA THR A 31 21.22 -28.08 31.94
C THR A 31 22.23 -29.21 31.74
N ARG A 32 21.71 -30.38 31.35
CA ARG A 32 22.53 -31.41 30.71
C ARG A 32 22.70 -31.02 29.24
N SER A 33 23.94 -30.69 28.89
CA SER A 33 24.60 -30.98 27.61
C SER A 33 23.72 -30.95 26.35
N CYS A 34 23.68 -29.79 25.68
CA CYS A 34 23.67 -29.75 24.22
C CYS A 34 24.89 -28.95 23.78
N ALA A 35 25.77 -29.61 23.03
CA ALA A 35 27.00 -29.05 22.50
C ALA A 35 26.71 -27.80 21.67
N SER A 36 27.60 -26.81 21.78
CA SER A 36 27.60 -25.57 21.01
C SER A 36 27.67 -25.86 19.51
N ARG A 37 26.53 -25.83 18.81
CA ARG A 37 26.53 -25.38 17.42
C ARG A 37 26.62 -23.86 17.48
N ARG A 38 27.79 -23.30 17.16
CA ARG A 38 27.84 -21.90 16.70
C ARG A 38 26.96 -21.85 15.45
N SER A 39 25.72 -21.37 15.56
CA SER A 39 24.93 -21.13 14.36
C SER A 39 25.61 -19.97 13.63
N THR A 40 26.15 -20.24 12.45
CA THR A 40 26.59 -19.20 11.53
C THR A 40 25.32 -18.44 11.12
N LYS A 41 25.31 -17.12 11.30
CA LYS A 41 24.20 -16.29 10.81
C LYS A 41 24.15 -16.36 9.29
N ILE A 42 22.95 -16.22 8.74
CA ILE A 42 22.73 -16.06 7.30
C ILE A 42 23.38 -14.74 6.89
N VAL A 43 24.31 -14.77 5.94
CA VAL A 43 24.91 -13.53 5.42
C VAL A 43 23.94 -12.92 4.43
N ALA A 44 23.35 -11.78 4.76
CA ALA A 44 22.36 -11.16 3.88
C ALA A 44 23.04 -10.59 2.62
N PRO A 45 22.41 -10.73 1.45
CA PRO A 45 22.80 -9.99 0.25
C PRO A 45 22.74 -8.47 0.46
N PRO A 46 23.38 -7.68 -0.41
CA PRO A 46 23.25 -6.24 -0.40
C PRO A 46 21.78 -5.81 -0.54
N MET A 47 21.35 -4.92 0.36
CA MET A 47 20.01 -4.36 0.38
C MET A 47 20.05 -2.94 0.94
N VAL A 48 19.26 -2.04 0.38
CA VAL A 48 19.08 -0.71 0.95
C VAL A 48 17.99 -0.77 2.03
N TYR A 49 18.28 -0.22 3.19
CA TYR A 49 17.32 -0.06 4.28
C TYR A 49 17.09 1.42 4.56
N ILE A 50 15.89 1.92 4.27
CA ILE A 50 15.50 3.30 4.50
C ILE A 50 14.67 3.38 5.78
N ALA A 51 15.24 4.02 6.81
CA ALA A 51 14.59 4.23 8.10
C ALA A 51 13.72 5.49 8.10
N GLY A 52 12.57 5.39 8.77
CA GLY A 52 11.63 6.48 8.98
C GLY A 52 11.71 7.01 10.41
N GLU A 53 10.55 7.40 10.96
CA GLU A 53 10.42 7.93 12.32
C GLU A 53 9.16 7.40 13.03
N GLU A 54 8.94 7.87 14.25
CA GLU A 54 7.75 7.61 15.08
C GLU A 54 7.49 6.11 15.37
N MET A 55 6.23 5.67 15.36
CA MET A 55 5.82 4.35 15.82
C MET A 55 6.29 3.25 14.87
N SER A 56 6.28 3.50 13.56
CA SER A 56 6.82 2.55 12.57
C SER A 56 8.30 2.28 12.79
N ARG A 57 9.10 3.33 13.04
CA ARG A 57 10.53 3.18 13.31
C ARG A 57 10.80 2.42 14.60
N TYR A 58 10.07 2.74 15.66
CA TYR A 58 10.17 2.01 16.93
C TYR A 58 9.85 0.52 16.76
N THR A 59 8.73 0.21 16.10
CA THR A 59 8.28 -1.16 15.83
C THR A 59 9.28 -1.93 14.98
N MET A 60 9.81 -1.31 13.92
CA MET A 60 10.81 -1.93 13.06
C MET A 60 12.14 -2.15 13.77
N GLN A 61 12.54 -1.27 14.68
CA GLN A 61 13.74 -1.49 15.50
C GLN A 61 13.58 -2.75 16.37
N LEU A 62 12.42 -2.94 17.00
CA LEU A 62 12.12 -4.15 17.77
C LEU A 62 12.16 -5.42 16.90
N ILE A 63 11.59 -5.37 15.69
CA ILE A 63 11.62 -6.47 14.73
C ILE A 63 13.06 -6.77 14.28
N ILE A 64 13.84 -5.75 13.94
CA ILE A 64 15.24 -5.94 13.54
C ILE A 64 16.04 -6.57 14.66
N ASP A 65 15.90 -6.09 15.90
CA ASP A 65 16.68 -6.59 17.03
C ASP A 65 16.27 -8.00 17.48
N GLN A 66 14.96 -8.35 17.41
CA GLN A 66 14.45 -9.62 17.93
C GLN A 66 14.25 -10.70 16.87
N TRP A 67 13.97 -10.34 15.61
CA TRP A 67 13.65 -11.31 14.56
C TRP A 67 14.78 -11.46 13.54
N VAL A 68 15.48 -10.39 13.19
CA VAL A 68 16.46 -10.42 12.08
C VAL A 68 17.88 -10.58 12.59
N LYS A 69 18.36 -9.64 13.40
CA LYS A 69 19.73 -9.58 13.94
C LYS A 69 20.20 -10.85 14.64
N PRO A 70 19.36 -11.65 15.33
CA PRO A 70 19.83 -12.91 15.92
C PRO A 70 20.26 -13.96 14.89
N PHE A 71 19.64 -13.98 13.71
CA PHE A 71 19.80 -15.04 12.71
C PHE A 71 20.49 -14.58 11.41
N VAL A 72 20.50 -13.27 11.14
CA VAL A 72 20.97 -12.67 9.89
C VAL A 72 22.11 -11.69 10.18
N ASP A 73 23.21 -11.81 9.44
CA ASP A 73 24.27 -10.81 9.35
C ASP A 73 23.90 -9.77 8.29
N MET A 74 23.60 -8.57 8.75
CA MET A 74 23.18 -7.42 7.92
C MET A 74 24.37 -6.53 7.52
N SER A 75 25.61 -7.04 7.58
CA SER A 75 26.83 -6.27 7.27
C SER A 75 26.87 -5.70 5.85
N ASN A 76 26.15 -6.32 4.90
CA ASN A 76 26.00 -5.85 3.53
C ASN A 76 24.82 -4.89 3.31
N TRP A 77 24.03 -4.58 4.33
CA TRP A 77 22.93 -3.63 4.20
C TRP A 77 23.41 -2.19 4.30
N GLU A 78 22.86 -1.32 3.47
CA GLU A 78 23.12 0.11 3.49
C GLU A 78 21.94 0.86 4.11
N PHE A 79 22.17 1.43 5.31
CA PHE A 79 21.13 2.11 6.09
C PHE A 79 21.13 3.61 5.85
N PHE A 80 19.96 4.16 5.55
CA PHE A 80 19.75 5.60 5.35
C PHE A 80 18.65 6.12 6.30
N ASP A 81 18.99 7.12 7.12
CA ASP A 81 18.04 7.81 7.99
C ASP A 81 17.31 8.91 7.22
N LEU A 82 16.05 8.65 6.85
CA LEU A 82 15.18 9.59 6.15
C LEU A 82 14.22 10.34 7.09
N SER A 83 14.56 10.43 8.37
CA SER A 83 13.90 11.35 9.30
C SER A 83 13.85 12.78 8.75
N CYS A 84 12.79 13.51 9.07
CA CYS A 84 12.63 14.93 8.77
C CYS A 84 13.85 15.73 9.23
N LYS A 85 14.41 15.42 10.40
CA LYS A 85 15.61 16.08 10.93
C LYS A 85 16.86 15.74 10.11
N SER A 86 17.10 14.48 9.78
CA SER A 86 18.23 14.07 8.94
C SER A 86 18.16 14.72 7.55
N ARG A 87 16.98 14.66 6.92
CA ARG A 87 16.71 15.31 5.63
C ARG A 87 16.98 16.82 5.68
N ASP A 88 16.50 17.51 6.70
CA ASP A 88 16.73 18.96 6.86
C ASP A 88 18.19 19.33 7.15
N HIS A 89 18.89 18.51 7.96
CA HIS A 89 20.30 18.72 8.29
C HIS A 89 21.20 18.53 7.07
N THR A 90 20.98 17.47 6.29
CA THR A 90 21.76 17.13 5.10
C THR A 90 21.31 17.86 3.83
N LYS A 91 20.22 18.65 3.90
CA LYS A 91 19.59 19.30 2.75
C LYS A 91 19.15 18.28 1.67
N ASP A 92 18.50 17.20 2.08
CA ASP A 92 18.09 16.03 1.27
C ASP A 92 19.25 15.28 0.60
N GLN A 93 20.51 15.50 1.03
CA GLN A 93 21.63 14.72 0.50
C GLN A 93 21.52 13.23 0.85
N VAL A 94 21.02 12.89 2.05
CA VAL A 94 20.74 11.50 2.45
C VAL A 94 19.73 10.80 1.53
N LEU A 95 18.73 11.53 1.03
CA LEU A 95 17.75 11.01 0.07
C LEU A 95 18.42 10.72 -1.28
N LYS A 96 19.28 11.62 -1.76
CA LYS A 96 20.01 11.41 -3.03
C LYS A 96 20.93 10.19 -2.95
N GLU A 97 21.60 10.01 -1.81
CA GLU A 97 22.47 8.86 -1.55
C GLU A 97 21.67 7.56 -1.48
N ALA A 98 20.52 7.55 -0.80
CA ALA A 98 19.61 6.40 -0.77
C ALA A 98 19.10 6.04 -2.17
N VAL A 99 18.75 7.04 -3.00
CA VAL A 99 18.33 6.82 -4.40
C VAL A 99 19.48 6.24 -5.22
N ALA A 100 20.69 6.77 -5.10
CA ALA A 100 21.86 6.25 -5.81
C ALA A 100 22.21 4.81 -5.38
N ALA A 101 22.12 4.51 -4.08
CA ALA A 101 22.31 3.16 -3.56
C ALA A 101 21.23 2.21 -4.06
N GLY A 102 19.96 2.63 -4.08
CA GLY A 102 18.85 1.84 -4.62
C GLY A 102 19.02 1.52 -6.11
N ALA A 103 19.49 2.49 -6.90
CA ALA A 103 19.78 2.28 -8.32
C ALA A 103 20.93 1.27 -8.54
N ARG A 104 21.96 1.32 -7.68
CA ARG A 104 23.09 0.39 -7.73
C ARG A 104 22.69 -1.02 -7.28
N ILE A 105 22.10 -1.15 -6.08
CA ILE A 105 21.79 -2.43 -5.45
C ILE A 105 20.57 -3.07 -6.13
N GLY A 106 19.44 -2.36 -6.21
CA GLY A 106 18.22 -2.85 -6.86
C GLY A 106 17.19 -3.50 -5.94
N SER A 107 17.50 -3.71 -4.65
CA SER A 107 16.55 -4.12 -3.62
C SER A 107 16.53 -3.13 -2.46
N ILE A 108 15.34 -2.63 -2.13
CA ILE A 108 15.13 -1.59 -1.14
C ILE A 108 13.97 -1.96 -0.22
N PHE A 109 14.21 -1.95 1.09
CA PHE A 109 13.14 -1.84 2.08
C PHE A 109 13.03 -0.40 2.57
N LYS A 110 11.81 0.12 2.66
CA LYS A 110 11.55 1.47 3.14
C LYS A 110 10.48 1.47 4.22
N GLU A 111 10.83 2.00 5.38
CA GLU A 111 9.86 2.34 6.42
C GLU A 111 8.99 3.56 6.00
N PRO A 112 7.79 3.72 6.58
CA PRO A 112 7.02 4.95 6.44
C PRO A 112 7.81 6.19 6.87
N THR A 113 7.69 7.28 6.10
CA THR A 113 8.39 8.55 6.36
C THR A 113 7.41 9.71 6.40
N ILE A 114 7.67 10.72 7.22
CA ILE A 114 6.83 11.93 7.30
C ILE A 114 7.11 12.85 6.10
N THR A 115 6.05 13.34 5.46
CA THR A 115 6.11 14.52 4.58
C THR A 115 5.58 15.71 5.38
N PRO A 116 6.46 16.58 5.91
CA PRO A 116 6.06 17.56 6.92
C PRO A 116 5.16 18.64 6.34
N THR A 117 4.00 18.84 6.95
CA THR A 117 3.14 20.01 6.72
C THR A 117 3.81 21.29 7.22
N GLU A 118 3.27 22.47 6.88
CA GLU A 118 3.78 23.75 7.41
C GLU A 118 3.64 23.86 8.94
N VAL A 119 2.66 23.16 9.53
CA VAL A 119 2.50 23.08 10.99
C VAL A 119 3.63 22.22 11.57
N GLN A 120 3.80 21.00 11.06
CA GLN A 120 4.85 20.08 11.52
C GLN A 120 6.25 20.64 11.28
N ARG A 121 6.47 21.39 10.20
CA ARG A 121 7.73 22.12 9.94
C ARG A 121 8.10 23.02 11.12
N LYS A 122 7.14 23.78 11.65
CA LYS A 122 7.35 24.67 12.79
C LYS A 122 7.56 23.89 14.08
N GLU A 123 6.75 22.86 14.33
CA GLU A 123 6.85 22.01 15.53
C GLU A 123 8.18 21.26 15.62
N MET A 124 8.67 20.75 14.49
CA MET A 124 9.93 20.02 14.38
C MET A 124 11.17 20.93 14.22
N GLY A 125 10.96 22.24 14.02
CA GLY A 125 12.04 23.21 13.84
C GLY A 125 12.80 23.07 12.51
N LEU A 126 12.13 22.66 11.43
CA LEU A 126 12.76 22.46 10.11
C LEU A 126 12.93 23.78 9.36
N LYS A 127 14.01 23.89 8.57
CA LYS A 127 14.31 25.10 7.77
C LYS A 127 13.27 25.35 6.68
N LYS A 128 12.70 24.28 6.10
CA LYS A 128 11.62 24.34 5.11
C LYS A 128 10.72 23.10 5.19
N ALA A 129 9.53 23.18 4.62
CA ALA A 129 8.68 22.02 4.39
C ALA A 129 9.27 21.22 3.24
N TRP A 130 9.78 20.02 3.53
CA TRP A 130 10.36 19.13 2.53
C TRP A 130 9.25 18.36 1.81
N GLY A 131 9.38 18.19 0.49
CA GLY A 131 8.46 17.36 -0.28
C GLY A 131 8.59 15.87 0.04
N SER A 132 7.67 15.06 -0.48
CA SER A 132 7.71 13.61 -0.31
C SER A 132 8.97 13.00 -0.97
N PRO A 133 9.69 12.08 -0.31
CA PRO A 133 10.82 11.38 -0.91
C PRO A 133 10.39 10.42 -2.03
N ASN A 134 9.13 9.97 -2.03
CA ASN A 134 8.60 8.97 -2.97
C ASN A 134 8.74 9.43 -4.43
N GLY A 135 8.52 10.72 -4.72
CA GLY A 135 8.67 11.24 -6.08
C GLY A 135 10.11 11.20 -6.59
N ALA A 136 11.09 11.43 -5.72
CA ALA A 136 12.51 11.34 -6.08
C ALA A 136 12.93 9.88 -6.33
N MET A 137 12.45 8.95 -5.51
CA MET A 137 12.71 7.50 -5.66
C MET A 137 12.11 6.95 -6.95
N ARG A 138 10.83 7.24 -7.22
CA ARG A 138 10.13 6.81 -8.45
C ARG A 138 10.85 7.28 -9.71
N ARG A 139 11.32 8.53 -9.74
CA ARG A 139 12.12 9.04 -10.87
C ARG A 139 13.52 8.42 -10.92
N GLY A 140 14.20 8.35 -9.79
CA GLY A 140 15.59 7.86 -9.71
C GLY A 140 15.75 6.37 -10.04
N TRP A 141 14.69 5.58 -9.95
CA TRP A 141 14.69 4.15 -10.24
C TRP A 141 13.90 3.78 -11.50
N ASN A 142 13.53 4.76 -12.34
CA ASN A 142 12.71 4.57 -13.54
C ASN A 142 11.42 3.78 -13.23
N GLY A 143 10.67 4.25 -12.24
CA GLY A 143 9.47 3.59 -11.75
C GLY A 143 8.45 3.34 -12.86
N ILE A 144 8.02 2.08 -12.97
CA ILE A 144 7.02 1.60 -13.91
C ILE A 144 5.67 1.56 -13.20
N THR A 145 5.59 0.78 -12.12
CA THR A 145 4.34 0.55 -11.39
C THR A 145 4.60 0.52 -9.88
N ILE A 146 3.56 0.81 -9.11
CA ILE A 146 3.48 0.54 -7.69
C ILE A 146 2.43 -0.57 -7.53
N SER A 147 2.90 -1.78 -7.26
CA SER A 147 2.04 -2.92 -7.03
C SER A 147 1.46 -2.84 -5.62
N ARG A 148 0.13 -2.74 -5.52
CA ARG A 148 -0.60 -2.71 -4.25
C ARG A 148 -1.56 -3.88 -4.17
N ASP A 149 -1.11 -4.93 -3.47
CA ASP A 149 -1.85 -6.19 -3.38
C ASP A 149 -2.44 -6.37 -1.98
N THR A 150 -3.57 -7.07 -1.94
CA THR A 150 -4.16 -7.55 -0.68
C THR A 150 -3.29 -8.61 0.00
N ILE A 151 -3.08 -8.47 1.31
CA ILE A 151 -2.32 -9.42 2.13
C ILE A 151 -3.30 -10.41 2.77
N HIS A 152 -3.22 -11.67 2.35
CA HIS A 152 -3.98 -12.76 2.95
C HIS A 152 -3.17 -13.52 3.99
N ILE A 153 -3.83 -13.81 5.12
CA ILE A 153 -3.37 -14.76 6.15
C ILE A 153 -4.26 -16.00 6.02
N PRO A 154 -3.71 -17.19 5.73
CA PRO A 154 -4.51 -18.41 5.62
C PRO A 154 -5.38 -18.63 6.86
N GLY A 155 -6.64 -19.01 6.70
CA GLY A 155 -7.55 -19.24 7.83
C GLY A 155 -8.07 -17.98 8.55
N VAL A 156 -7.67 -16.77 8.13
CA VAL A 156 -8.27 -15.51 8.59
C VAL A 156 -9.15 -14.94 7.48
N GLN A 157 -10.43 -14.74 7.76
CA GLN A 157 -11.34 -14.19 6.76
C GLN A 157 -11.26 -12.65 6.78
N LEU A 158 -10.74 -12.06 5.71
CA LEU A 158 -10.72 -10.61 5.49
C LEU A 158 -11.83 -10.19 4.50
N GLY A 159 -11.88 -8.92 4.14
CA GLY A 159 -12.95 -8.37 3.29
C GLY A 159 -12.98 -8.94 1.88
N PHE A 160 -11.81 -9.21 1.28
CA PHE A 160 -11.71 -9.95 0.01
C PHE A 160 -11.35 -11.40 0.28
N ARG A 161 -12.16 -12.33 -0.26
CA ARG A 161 -11.93 -13.77 -0.07
C ARG A 161 -10.72 -14.29 -0.83
N ASN A 162 -10.53 -13.83 -2.06
CA ASN A 162 -9.38 -14.17 -2.92
C ASN A 162 -8.47 -12.95 -3.14
N PRO A 163 -7.21 -13.16 -3.57
CA PRO A 163 -6.29 -12.07 -3.89
C PRO A 163 -6.88 -11.05 -4.87
N VAL A 164 -6.65 -9.79 -4.55
CA VAL A 164 -6.83 -8.63 -5.42
C VAL A 164 -5.47 -8.01 -5.66
N LEU A 165 -5.14 -7.79 -6.93
CA LEU A 165 -3.90 -7.17 -7.39
C LEU A 165 -4.18 -5.77 -7.93
N PHE A 166 -3.26 -4.84 -7.71
CA PHE A 166 -3.39 -3.49 -8.27
C PHE A 166 -2.05 -3.00 -8.80
N GLU A 167 -2.04 -2.48 -10.03
CA GLU A 167 -0.89 -1.83 -10.63
C GLU A 167 -1.21 -0.35 -10.85
N ARG A 168 -0.65 0.49 -9.97
CA ARG A 168 -0.70 1.94 -10.09
C ARG A 168 0.50 2.40 -10.90
N HIS A 169 0.26 3.04 -12.04
CA HIS A 169 1.35 3.65 -12.81
C HIS A 169 2.17 4.61 -11.93
N ALA A 170 3.48 4.40 -11.85
CA ALA A 170 4.30 5.04 -10.80
C ALA A 170 4.59 6.52 -11.04
N VAL A 171 4.36 7.01 -12.26
CA VAL A 171 4.80 8.33 -12.75
C VAL A 171 3.66 9.06 -13.48
N GLY A 172 3.88 10.34 -13.78
CA GLY A 172 2.91 11.17 -14.48
C GLY A 172 1.73 11.62 -13.64
N GLY A 173 0.88 12.42 -14.28
CA GLY A 173 -0.37 12.93 -13.75
C GLY A 173 -0.21 14.11 -12.82
N GLU A 174 -1.26 14.39 -12.07
CA GLU A 174 -1.37 15.57 -11.21
C GLU A 174 -0.30 15.61 -10.10
N TYR A 175 0.27 14.45 -9.74
CA TYR A 175 1.41 14.34 -8.82
C TYR A 175 2.69 15.03 -9.32
N GLY A 176 2.84 15.20 -10.64
CA GLY A 176 3.96 15.87 -11.28
C GLY A 176 3.67 17.32 -11.71
N ALA A 177 2.50 17.87 -11.35
CA ALA A 177 2.02 19.11 -11.95
C ALA A 177 2.80 20.36 -11.53
N GLY A 178 3.07 21.23 -12.50
CA GLY A 178 3.40 22.63 -12.26
C GLY A 178 2.12 23.45 -12.11
N TRP A 179 2.07 24.38 -11.15
CA TRP A 179 0.89 25.20 -10.93
C TRP A 179 1.18 26.61 -10.41
N LYS A 180 0.23 27.53 -10.61
CA LYS A 180 0.35 28.92 -10.11
C LYS A 180 -1.03 29.57 -9.88
N PRO A 181 -1.20 30.36 -8.79
CA PRO A 181 -2.30 31.31 -8.67
C PRO A 181 -2.18 32.47 -9.66
N VAL A 182 -3.27 32.78 -10.37
CA VAL A 182 -3.36 33.89 -11.32
C VAL A 182 -4.76 34.54 -11.25
N GLY A 183 -4.91 35.73 -11.80
CA GLY A 183 -6.22 36.37 -12.01
C GLY A 183 -6.59 36.46 -13.48
N ARG A 184 -7.45 37.42 -13.84
CA ARG A 184 -7.94 37.64 -15.21
C ARG A 184 -6.78 37.79 -16.20
N GLY A 185 -6.87 37.11 -17.34
CA GLY A 185 -5.79 37.13 -18.33
C GLY A 185 -5.92 36.07 -19.42
N ARG A 186 -4.78 35.66 -19.97
CA ARG A 186 -4.69 34.56 -20.94
C ARG A 186 -3.60 33.59 -20.53
N VAL A 187 -3.87 32.30 -20.71
CA VAL A 187 -2.91 31.21 -20.53
C VAL A 187 -2.67 30.56 -21.88
N MET A 188 -1.41 30.25 -22.16
CA MET A 188 -0.99 29.51 -23.34
C MET A 188 0.00 28.43 -22.93
N THR A 189 -0.25 27.21 -23.37
CA THR A 189 0.62 26.06 -23.16
C THR A 189 1.23 25.67 -24.49
N THR A 190 2.57 25.65 -24.57
CA THR A 190 3.31 25.38 -25.81
C THR A 190 4.26 24.21 -25.62
N PHE A 191 4.23 23.26 -26.54
CA PHE A 191 5.18 22.16 -26.63
C PHE A 191 6.26 22.48 -27.66
N PHE A 192 7.51 22.26 -27.28
CA PHE A 192 8.67 22.42 -28.15
C PHE A 192 9.23 21.02 -28.45
N PRO A 193 9.10 20.52 -29.68
CA PRO A 193 9.72 19.24 -30.06
C PRO A 193 11.23 19.27 -29.84
N GLU A 194 11.82 18.11 -29.56
CA GLU A 194 13.28 17.98 -29.39
C GLU A 194 14.02 18.28 -30.70
N ASP A 195 13.44 17.88 -31.84
CA ASP A 195 13.90 18.36 -33.14
C ASP A 195 13.61 19.86 -33.26
N ILE A 196 14.67 20.65 -33.08
CA ILE A 196 14.65 22.11 -33.14
C ILE A 196 14.22 22.67 -34.51
N THR A 197 14.14 21.82 -35.55
CA THR A 197 13.62 22.21 -36.86
C THR A 197 12.09 22.15 -36.95
N GLU A 198 11.43 21.40 -36.06
CA GLU A 198 9.98 21.37 -35.95
C GLU A 198 9.46 22.63 -35.24
N LYS A 199 8.29 23.11 -35.70
CA LYS A 199 7.68 24.30 -35.12
C LYS A 199 7.07 23.99 -33.74
N PRO A 200 7.17 24.91 -32.76
CA PRO A 200 6.45 24.76 -31.50
C PRO A 200 4.94 24.60 -31.71
N ILE A 201 4.31 23.74 -30.92
CA ILE A 201 2.89 23.39 -31.01
C ILE A 201 2.16 24.07 -29.86
N ILE A 202 1.08 24.81 -30.17
CA ILE A 202 0.17 25.32 -29.14
C ILE A 202 -0.73 24.14 -28.72
N VAL A 203 -0.54 23.67 -27.49
CA VAL A 203 -1.32 22.57 -26.91
C VAL A 203 -2.69 23.08 -26.46
N ASP A 204 -2.70 24.25 -25.82
CA ASP A 204 -3.92 24.91 -25.33
C ASP A 204 -3.71 26.43 -25.27
N ALA A 205 -4.78 27.19 -25.50
CA ALA A 205 -4.81 28.63 -25.30
C ALA A 205 -6.21 29.05 -24.85
N ARG A 206 -6.31 29.70 -23.69
CA ARG A 206 -7.59 30.11 -23.11
C ARG A 206 -7.52 31.47 -22.44
N ALA A 207 -8.65 32.18 -22.44
CA ALA A 207 -8.84 33.35 -21.59
C ALA A 207 -9.26 32.89 -20.18
N LEU A 208 -8.82 33.63 -19.17
CA LEU A 208 -9.24 33.48 -17.79
C LEU A 208 -10.04 34.72 -17.40
N ASP A 209 -11.30 34.51 -17.00
CA ASP A 209 -12.23 35.59 -16.65
C ASP A 209 -12.41 35.78 -15.13
N ASP A 210 -11.84 34.90 -14.32
CA ASP A 210 -11.93 34.95 -12.87
C ASP A 210 -10.76 35.73 -12.25
N ASP A 211 -11.02 36.44 -11.15
CA ASP A 211 -10.00 37.17 -10.39
C ASP A 211 -9.08 36.24 -9.57
N ASP A 212 -9.52 35.01 -9.30
CA ASP A 212 -8.71 33.95 -8.68
C ASP A 212 -8.89 32.63 -9.43
N SER A 213 -7.83 32.21 -10.10
CA SER A 213 -7.72 30.96 -10.84
C SER A 213 -6.43 30.23 -10.48
N ARG A 214 -6.44 28.90 -10.61
CA ARG A 214 -5.23 28.07 -10.53
C ARG A 214 -4.97 27.48 -11.90
N VAL A 215 -3.82 27.81 -12.47
CA VAL A 215 -3.35 27.20 -13.73
C VAL A 215 -2.52 25.99 -13.36
N VAL A 216 -2.82 24.85 -13.99
CA VAL A 216 -2.18 23.56 -13.70
C VAL A 216 -1.79 22.91 -15.03
N VAL A 217 -0.56 22.42 -15.12
CA VAL A 217 -0.02 21.70 -16.29
C VAL A 217 0.72 20.47 -15.80
N TYR A 218 0.48 19.33 -16.43
CA TYR A 218 1.16 18.07 -16.16
C TYR A 218 1.25 17.23 -17.43
N ASP A 219 2.06 16.16 -17.39
CA ASP A 219 2.21 15.17 -18.44
C ASP A 219 2.02 13.74 -17.91
N ASN A 220 1.79 12.80 -18.85
CA ASN A 220 1.76 11.37 -18.59
C ASN A 220 2.75 10.67 -19.53
N PRO A 221 3.93 10.23 -19.07
CA PRO A 221 4.85 9.47 -19.89
C PRO A 221 4.31 8.04 -20.08
N LEU A 222 4.11 7.61 -21.33
CA LEU A 222 3.46 6.32 -21.63
C LEU A 222 4.43 5.23 -22.09
N ASP A 223 5.71 5.55 -22.33
CA ASP A 223 6.70 4.60 -22.87
C ASP A 223 6.88 3.35 -22.00
N ASN A 224 6.73 3.49 -20.68
CA ASN A 224 6.85 2.38 -19.74
C ASN A 224 5.53 1.61 -19.51
N VAL A 225 4.43 1.99 -20.17
CA VAL A 225 3.13 1.31 -20.00
C VAL A 225 3.15 -0.11 -20.60
N GLU A 226 3.98 -0.37 -21.61
CA GLU A 226 4.20 -1.74 -22.09
C GLU A 226 4.85 -2.62 -21.01
N ASP A 227 5.86 -2.10 -20.29
CA ASP A 227 6.48 -2.81 -19.19
C ASP A 227 5.48 -3.05 -18.05
N LEU A 228 4.65 -2.04 -17.74
CA LEU A 228 3.56 -2.18 -16.77
C LEU A 228 2.59 -3.28 -17.19
N ALA A 229 2.19 -3.31 -18.46
CA ALA A 229 1.31 -4.34 -19.01
C ALA A 229 1.90 -5.74 -18.84
N ARG A 230 3.17 -5.94 -19.21
CA ARG A 230 3.87 -7.23 -19.07
C ARG A 230 3.96 -7.69 -17.62
N ILE A 231 4.29 -6.78 -16.70
CA ILE A 231 4.33 -7.06 -15.25
C ILE A 231 2.92 -7.46 -14.76
N PHE A 232 1.92 -6.65 -15.08
CA PHE A 232 0.55 -6.82 -14.62
C PHE A 232 -0.06 -8.14 -15.09
N PHE A 233 0.01 -8.44 -16.39
CA PHE A 233 -0.60 -9.63 -16.96
C PHE A 233 0.11 -10.91 -16.51
N SER A 234 1.45 -10.88 -16.40
CA SER A 234 2.20 -12.03 -15.86
C SER A 234 1.79 -12.35 -14.42
N ARG A 235 1.68 -11.32 -13.56
CA ARG A 235 1.24 -11.48 -12.17
C ARG A 235 -0.21 -11.94 -12.08
N CYS A 236 -1.09 -11.42 -12.92
CA CYS A 236 -2.48 -11.87 -12.97
C CYS A 236 -2.61 -13.35 -13.35
N LEU A 237 -1.83 -13.83 -14.33
CA LEU A 237 -1.76 -15.25 -14.68
C LEU A 237 -1.21 -16.10 -13.53
N GLU A 238 -0.09 -15.68 -12.92
CA GLU A 238 0.55 -16.40 -11.81
C GLU A 238 -0.40 -16.56 -10.61
N LYS A 239 -1.15 -15.51 -10.29
CA LYS A 239 -2.10 -15.50 -9.16
C LYS A 239 -3.51 -15.93 -9.53
N ASN A 240 -3.75 -16.32 -10.79
CA ASN A 240 -5.05 -16.72 -11.31
C ASN A 240 -6.17 -15.71 -10.99
N VAL A 241 -5.95 -14.44 -11.37
CA VAL A 241 -6.92 -13.34 -11.20
C VAL A 241 -7.31 -12.71 -12.53
N THR A 242 -8.57 -12.30 -12.67
CA THR A 242 -9.09 -11.67 -13.90
C THR A 242 -8.58 -10.23 -14.03
N PRO A 243 -7.87 -9.85 -15.11
CA PRO A 243 -7.34 -8.50 -15.28
C PRO A 243 -8.38 -7.50 -15.81
N TYR A 244 -8.32 -6.27 -15.31
CA TYR A 244 -9.08 -5.12 -15.78
C TYR A 244 -8.18 -3.90 -15.94
N VAL A 245 -8.48 -3.03 -16.90
CA VAL A 245 -7.82 -1.73 -17.06
C VAL A 245 -8.79 -0.63 -16.69
N VAL A 246 -8.36 0.30 -15.84
CA VAL A 246 -9.21 1.35 -15.28
C VAL A 246 -8.69 2.72 -15.72
N THR A 247 -9.55 3.50 -16.38
CA THR A 247 -9.25 4.89 -16.76
C THR A 247 -10.54 5.71 -16.84
N LYS A 248 -10.44 7.03 -16.93
CA LYS A 248 -11.56 7.91 -17.30
C LYS A 248 -11.51 8.33 -18.79
N LYS A 249 -10.96 7.48 -19.68
CA LYS A 249 -10.73 7.79 -21.11
C LYS A 249 -11.95 8.26 -21.91
N THR A 250 -13.16 7.96 -21.44
CA THR A 250 -14.41 8.43 -22.07
C THR A 250 -14.59 9.94 -21.93
N VAL A 251 -14.05 10.57 -20.88
CA VAL A 251 -14.06 12.03 -20.66
C VAL A 251 -12.66 12.59 -20.86
N PHE A 252 -11.65 11.94 -20.28
CA PHE A 252 -10.24 12.33 -20.36
C PHE A 252 -9.58 11.65 -21.55
N LYS A 253 -9.87 12.17 -22.75
CA LYS A 253 -9.50 11.52 -24.03
C LYS A 253 -7.99 11.22 -24.17
N TRP A 254 -7.13 11.99 -23.51
CA TRP A 254 -5.67 11.76 -23.51
C TRP A 254 -5.27 10.43 -22.85
N GLN A 255 -6.15 9.81 -22.04
CA GLN A 255 -5.91 8.52 -21.41
C GLN A 255 -6.18 7.32 -22.34
N GLU A 256 -6.65 7.53 -23.58
CA GLU A 256 -6.89 6.45 -24.54
C GLU A 256 -5.60 5.66 -24.84
N GLY A 257 -4.44 6.34 -24.88
CA GLY A 257 -3.14 5.71 -25.12
C GLY A 257 -2.81 4.61 -24.10
N PHE A 258 -3.10 4.83 -22.82
CA PHE A 258 -2.88 3.82 -21.77
C PHE A 258 -3.70 2.55 -22.04
N TRP A 259 -4.98 2.69 -22.36
CA TRP A 259 -5.84 1.54 -22.68
C TRP A 259 -5.36 0.79 -23.92
N GLN A 260 -5.02 1.52 -24.99
CA GLN A 260 -4.58 0.91 -26.24
C GLN A 260 -3.29 0.10 -26.07
N ILE A 261 -2.29 0.66 -25.36
CA ILE A 261 -1.03 -0.05 -25.07
C ILE A 261 -1.30 -1.33 -24.28
N MET A 262 -2.07 -1.24 -23.19
CA MET A 262 -2.41 -2.41 -22.36
C MET A 262 -3.16 -3.49 -23.16
N LYS A 263 -4.11 -3.10 -24.01
CA LYS A 263 -4.87 -4.04 -24.85
C LYS A 263 -3.96 -4.71 -25.88
N GLN A 264 -3.11 -3.94 -26.55
CA GLN A 264 -2.17 -4.45 -27.56
C GLN A 264 -1.20 -5.47 -26.96
N VAL A 265 -0.62 -5.19 -25.79
CA VAL A 265 0.28 -6.14 -25.12
C VAL A 265 -0.45 -7.44 -24.76
N LEU A 266 -1.68 -7.37 -24.21
CA LEU A 266 -2.44 -8.59 -23.93
C LEU A 266 -2.72 -9.40 -25.20
N ASP A 267 -3.18 -8.73 -26.27
CA ASP A 267 -3.57 -9.40 -27.50
C ASP A 267 -2.39 -10.04 -28.24
N LEU A 268 -1.22 -9.39 -28.23
CA LEU A 268 -0.03 -9.83 -28.94
C LEU A 268 0.81 -10.82 -28.13
N GLU A 269 0.96 -10.61 -26.82
CA GLU A 269 1.92 -11.34 -26.00
C GLU A 269 1.27 -12.38 -25.05
N PHE A 270 0.04 -12.14 -24.59
CA PHE A 270 -0.57 -12.94 -23.53
C PHE A 270 -1.84 -13.70 -23.92
N LYS A 271 -2.42 -13.42 -25.09
CA LYS A 271 -3.71 -13.97 -25.53
C LYS A 271 -3.77 -15.50 -25.43
N GLU A 272 -2.77 -16.20 -25.95
CA GLU A 272 -2.72 -17.67 -25.91
C GLU A 272 -2.61 -18.21 -24.48
N ALA A 273 -1.90 -17.52 -23.59
CA ALA A 273 -1.76 -17.92 -22.20
C ALA A 273 -3.10 -17.76 -21.47
N TYR A 274 -3.79 -16.64 -21.65
CA TYR A 274 -5.10 -16.41 -21.04
C TYR A 274 -6.19 -17.33 -21.59
N GLN A 275 -6.17 -17.67 -22.88
CA GLN A 275 -7.13 -18.60 -23.49
C GLN A 275 -7.05 -20.03 -22.91
N LYS A 276 -5.91 -20.40 -22.30
CA LYS A 276 -5.74 -21.68 -21.58
C LYS A 276 -6.29 -21.65 -20.15
N THR A 277 -6.80 -20.49 -19.72
CA THR A 277 -7.36 -20.27 -18.37
C THR A 277 -8.83 -19.86 -18.47
N ASP A 278 -9.50 -19.82 -17.31
CA ASP A 278 -10.88 -19.35 -17.20
C ASP A 278 -10.99 -17.85 -16.88
N LEU A 279 -9.86 -17.14 -16.84
CA LEU A 279 -9.77 -15.77 -16.31
C LEU A 279 -10.55 -14.75 -17.15
N LEU A 280 -10.66 -14.95 -18.46
CA LEU A 280 -11.40 -14.05 -19.36
C LEU A 280 -12.86 -14.48 -19.59
N LYS A 281 -13.33 -15.57 -18.97
CA LYS A 281 -14.71 -16.05 -19.16
C LYS A 281 -15.75 -15.04 -18.66
N LYS A 282 -15.44 -14.35 -17.55
CA LYS A 282 -16.31 -13.32 -16.97
C LYS A 282 -16.32 -12.01 -17.77
N THR A 283 -15.47 -11.92 -18.80
CA THR A 283 -15.23 -10.73 -19.59
C THR A 283 -15.44 -10.97 -21.08
N ASP A 284 -16.24 -11.99 -21.42
CA ASP A 284 -16.58 -12.40 -22.78
C ASP A 284 -15.36 -12.72 -23.67
N GLY A 285 -14.29 -13.24 -23.05
CA GLY A 285 -13.07 -13.65 -23.75
C GLY A 285 -12.11 -12.51 -24.07
N GLU A 286 -12.43 -11.28 -23.66
CA GLU A 286 -11.64 -10.08 -23.96
C GLU A 286 -11.16 -9.40 -22.67
N LEU A 287 -10.10 -8.58 -22.81
CA LEU A 287 -9.72 -7.64 -21.76
C LEU A 287 -10.80 -6.56 -21.64
N GLN A 288 -11.23 -6.26 -20.41
CA GLN A 288 -12.27 -5.26 -20.17
C GLN A 288 -11.67 -3.95 -19.65
N HIS A 289 -12.23 -2.86 -20.17
CA HIS A 289 -12.01 -1.51 -19.67
C HIS A 289 -13.12 -1.15 -18.69
N LEU A 290 -12.74 -0.59 -17.54
CA LEU A 290 -13.68 0.02 -16.59
C LEU A 290 -13.44 1.52 -16.53
N ILE A 291 -14.52 2.30 -16.52
CA ILE A 291 -14.44 3.70 -16.11
C ILE A 291 -14.15 3.76 -14.59
N SER A 292 -13.30 4.69 -14.14
CA SER A 292 -12.80 4.70 -12.74
C SER A 292 -13.90 4.78 -11.67
N ASP A 293 -15.00 5.48 -11.96
CA ASP A 293 -16.23 5.52 -11.16
C ASP A 293 -17.00 4.19 -11.14
N ALA A 294 -16.93 3.37 -12.19
CA ALA A 294 -17.45 2.00 -12.12
C ALA A 294 -16.50 1.09 -11.33
N ALA A 295 -15.19 1.30 -11.43
CA ALA A 295 -14.20 0.50 -10.71
C ALA A 295 -14.36 0.63 -9.18
N THR A 296 -14.57 1.83 -8.64
CA THR A 296 -14.90 2.02 -7.20
C THR A 296 -16.12 1.19 -6.78
N MET A 297 -17.19 1.21 -7.58
CA MET A 297 -18.37 0.39 -7.28
C MET A 297 -18.06 -1.11 -7.27
N GLN A 298 -17.23 -1.58 -8.21
CA GLN A 298 -16.87 -3.00 -8.29
C GLN A 298 -15.95 -3.44 -7.14
N ILE A 299 -15.06 -2.58 -6.65
CA ILE A 299 -14.22 -2.86 -5.47
C ILE A 299 -15.10 -3.18 -4.25
N VAL A 300 -16.19 -2.41 -4.04
CA VAL A 300 -17.14 -2.66 -2.95
C VAL A 300 -18.00 -3.91 -3.21
N ARG A 301 -18.38 -4.20 -4.46
CA ARG A 301 -19.28 -5.31 -4.80
C ARG A 301 -18.60 -6.66 -4.93
N TRP A 302 -17.39 -6.72 -5.48
CA TRP A 302 -16.66 -7.96 -5.78
C TRP A 302 -15.86 -8.45 -4.57
N THR A 303 -16.52 -8.64 -3.42
CA THR A 303 -15.89 -9.11 -2.17
C THR A 303 -15.35 -10.55 -2.26
N ASP A 304 -15.74 -11.31 -3.29
CA ASP A 304 -15.07 -12.57 -3.59
C ASP A 304 -13.59 -12.37 -3.99
N GLY A 305 -13.17 -11.17 -4.39
CA GLY A 305 -11.84 -10.89 -4.89
C GLY A 305 -11.55 -11.60 -6.22
N GLY A 306 -10.29 -11.95 -6.47
CA GLY A 306 -9.89 -12.69 -7.67
C GLY A 306 -9.80 -11.85 -8.93
N PHE A 307 -9.53 -10.56 -8.79
CA PHE A 307 -9.37 -9.62 -9.89
C PHE A 307 -8.09 -8.78 -9.75
N GLY A 308 -7.57 -8.31 -10.88
CA GLY A 308 -6.47 -7.36 -10.95
C GLY A 308 -6.93 -6.07 -11.62
N MET A 309 -6.45 -4.91 -11.18
CA MET A 309 -6.70 -3.62 -11.83
C MET A 309 -5.40 -2.88 -12.14
N ALA A 310 -5.28 -2.35 -13.36
CA ALA A 310 -4.19 -1.46 -13.75
C ALA A 310 -4.72 -0.07 -14.14
N CYS A 311 -4.08 1.00 -13.66
CA CYS A 311 -4.58 2.36 -13.87
C CYS A 311 -3.48 3.43 -13.78
N HIS A 312 -3.87 4.69 -14.03
CA HIS A 312 -3.00 5.86 -13.89
C HIS A 312 -2.65 6.14 -12.42
N ASN A 313 -1.60 6.94 -12.22
CA ASN A 313 -1.03 7.26 -10.92
C ASN A 313 -2.05 7.76 -9.88
N TYR A 314 -2.89 8.74 -10.23
CA TYR A 314 -3.87 9.31 -9.30
C TYR A 314 -5.07 8.39 -9.05
N ASP A 315 -5.66 7.82 -10.09
CA ASP A 315 -6.76 6.84 -9.94
C ASP A 315 -6.31 5.67 -9.05
N GLY A 316 -5.09 5.16 -9.24
CA GLY A 316 -4.56 4.04 -8.48
C GLY A 316 -4.29 4.35 -7.03
N ASP A 317 -3.96 5.60 -6.72
CA ASP A 317 -3.85 6.04 -5.33
C ASP A 317 -5.21 5.94 -4.63
N MET A 318 -6.24 6.53 -5.23
CA MET A 318 -7.58 6.58 -4.66
C MET A 318 -8.22 5.19 -4.56
N LEU A 319 -8.14 4.40 -5.64
CA LEU A 319 -8.78 3.08 -5.70
C LEU A 319 -8.09 2.07 -4.79
N THR A 320 -6.78 2.17 -4.57
CA THR A 320 -6.09 1.24 -3.67
C THR A 320 -6.34 1.55 -2.19
N ASP A 321 -6.58 2.81 -1.84
CA ASP A 321 -7.05 3.17 -0.50
C ASP A 321 -8.47 2.64 -0.24
N GLU A 322 -9.33 2.64 -1.27
CA GLU A 322 -10.65 1.99 -1.20
C GLU A 322 -10.53 0.47 -1.04
N VAL A 323 -9.66 -0.19 -1.81
CA VAL A 323 -9.34 -1.62 -1.66
C VAL A 323 -8.85 -1.91 -0.24
N ALA A 324 -8.00 -1.06 0.33
CA ALA A 324 -7.52 -1.21 1.70
C ALA A 324 -8.66 -1.21 2.72
N GLN A 325 -9.59 -0.26 2.56
CA GLN A 325 -10.74 -0.11 3.44
C GLN A 325 -11.71 -1.30 3.33
N VAL A 326 -12.01 -1.76 2.10
CA VAL A 326 -12.84 -2.95 1.89
C VAL A 326 -12.17 -4.19 2.46
N HIS A 327 -10.85 -4.32 2.30
CA HIS A 327 -10.11 -5.51 2.72
C HIS A 327 -9.97 -5.62 4.24
N ARG A 328 -9.51 -4.55 4.90
CA ARG A 328 -9.49 -4.40 6.37
C ARG A 328 -9.01 -3.02 6.81
N SER A 329 -7.79 -2.68 6.41
CA SER A 329 -7.08 -1.44 6.70
C SER A 329 -5.85 -1.33 5.78
N PRO A 330 -5.20 -0.16 5.66
CA PRO A 330 -3.95 0.00 4.91
C PRO A 330 -2.85 -1.01 5.32
N GLY A 331 -2.81 -1.44 6.59
CA GLY A 331 -1.83 -2.44 7.05
C GLY A 331 -1.92 -3.81 6.35
N PHE A 332 -3.01 -4.09 5.63
CA PHE A 332 -3.24 -5.32 4.88
C PHE A 332 -3.06 -5.15 3.37
N ILE A 333 -2.47 -4.04 2.92
CA ILE A 333 -2.13 -3.80 1.51
C ILE A 333 -0.62 -3.58 1.38
N THR A 334 0.02 -4.30 0.46
CA THR A 334 1.43 -4.08 0.09
C THR A 334 1.58 -2.77 -0.70
N SER A 335 2.78 -2.21 -0.78
CA SER A 335 3.07 -1.10 -1.67
C SER A 335 4.49 -1.25 -2.18
N ASN A 336 4.63 -1.78 -3.39
CA ASN A 336 5.93 -2.16 -3.94
C ASN A 336 6.19 -1.40 -5.24
N LEU A 337 7.15 -0.48 -5.23
CA LEU A 337 7.60 0.19 -6.45
C LEU A 337 8.47 -0.76 -7.28
N ILE A 338 8.11 -0.97 -8.53
CA ILE A 338 8.90 -1.69 -9.51
C ILE A 338 9.43 -0.69 -10.54
N GLY A 339 10.75 -0.59 -10.64
CA GLY A 339 11.48 0.18 -11.62
C GLY A 339 12.47 -0.69 -12.40
N LYS A 340 13.30 -0.08 -13.23
CA LYS A 340 14.19 -0.81 -14.15
C LYS A 340 15.54 -0.12 -14.32
N LYS A 341 16.63 -0.89 -14.22
CA LYS A 341 18.00 -0.47 -14.57
C LYS A 341 18.14 -0.40 -16.10
N ALA A 342 19.20 0.26 -16.57
CA ALA A 342 19.49 0.37 -18.00
C ALA A 342 19.74 -1.00 -18.68
N ASP A 343 20.22 -2.00 -17.92
CA ASP A 343 20.45 -3.38 -18.39
C ASP A 343 19.19 -4.26 -18.38
N GLY A 344 18.04 -3.71 -17.97
CA GLY A 344 16.77 -4.43 -17.87
C GLY A 344 16.49 -5.08 -16.51
N THR A 345 17.46 -5.09 -15.59
CA THR A 345 17.26 -5.62 -14.23
C THR A 345 16.21 -4.81 -13.48
N LEU A 346 15.27 -5.49 -12.82
CA LEU A 346 14.25 -4.80 -12.03
C LEU A 346 14.84 -4.24 -10.73
N ILE A 347 14.54 -2.98 -10.47
CA ILE A 347 14.71 -2.36 -9.16
C ILE A 347 13.40 -2.54 -8.42
N LYS A 348 13.41 -3.08 -7.20
CA LYS A 348 12.20 -3.19 -6.38
C LYS A 348 12.40 -2.52 -5.04
N GLU A 349 11.50 -1.62 -4.73
CA GLU A 349 11.33 -1.06 -3.40
C GLU A 349 10.04 -1.59 -2.79
N PHE A 350 10.08 -1.86 -1.48
CA PHE A 350 8.98 -2.42 -0.72
C PHE A 350 8.72 -1.54 0.50
N GLU A 351 7.48 -1.06 0.62
CA GLU A 351 6.99 -0.29 1.76
C GLU A 351 5.61 -0.81 2.23
N ALA A 352 5.27 -0.49 3.48
CA ALA A 352 3.89 -0.62 3.94
C ALA A 352 3.03 0.50 3.35
N SER A 353 1.74 0.26 3.11
CA SER A 353 0.86 1.31 2.56
C SER A 353 0.39 2.35 3.60
N HIS A 354 0.64 2.14 4.89
CA HIS A 354 0.29 3.08 5.96
C HIS A 354 1.40 4.10 6.26
N GLY A 355 1.05 5.17 6.97
CA GLY A 355 1.99 6.18 7.47
C GLY A 355 2.78 5.75 8.70
N THR A 356 3.38 6.72 9.40
CA THR A 356 4.25 6.53 10.57
C THR A 356 3.50 6.25 11.89
N VAL A 357 2.16 6.34 11.86
CA VAL A 357 1.24 6.05 12.98
C VAL A 357 1.50 6.95 14.20
N ALA A 358 1.45 8.26 13.96
CA ALA A 358 1.78 9.32 14.93
C ALA A 358 0.91 9.29 16.20
N ASP A 359 -0.36 8.89 16.08
CA ASP A 359 -1.29 8.73 17.20
C ASP A 359 -0.79 7.69 18.22
N LEU A 360 -0.42 6.49 17.76
CA LEU A 360 0.20 5.47 18.62
C LEU A 360 1.57 5.92 19.13
N TYR A 361 2.33 6.67 18.33
CA TYR A 361 3.61 7.21 18.79
C TYR A 361 3.43 8.16 19.97
N HIS A 362 2.44 9.06 19.92
CA HIS A 362 2.13 9.96 21.03
C HIS A 362 1.60 9.22 22.27
N MET A 363 0.82 8.15 22.10
CA MET A 363 0.41 7.27 23.20
C MET A 363 1.64 6.64 23.87
N MET A 364 2.54 6.06 23.08
CA MET A 364 3.80 5.47 23.57
C MET A 364 4.65 6.51 24.32
N LEU A 365 4.76 7.74 23.82
CA LEU A 365 5.48 8.84 24.49
C LEU A 365 4.86 9.22 25.86
N ARG A 366 3.58 8.95 26.07
CA ARG A 366 2.89 9.12 27.37
C ARG A 366 2.99 7.88 28.27
N GLY A 367 3.63 6.81 27.82
CA GLY A 367 3.73 5.54 28.54
C GLY A 367 2.45 4.69 28.49
N GLU A 368 1.55 4.98 27.55
CA GLU A 368 0.34 4.18 27.32
C GLU A 368 0.68 2.94 26.46
N GLU A 369 -0.10 1.87 26.64
CA GLU A 369 0.05 0.68 25.80
C GLU A 369 -0.36 0.96 24.35
N THR A 370 0.37 0.37 23.40
CA THR A 370 0.06 0.45 21.96
C THR A 370 -0.12 -0.95 21.38
N SER A 371 -0.80 -1.05 20.24
CA SER A 371 -0.95 -2.31 19.50
C SER A 371 -0.87 -2.02 18.00
N MET A 372 0.34 -1.70 17.53
CA MET A 372 0.61 -1.49 16.11
C MET A 372 0.75 -2.85 15.42
N ASN A 373 -0.06 -3.09 14.40
CA ASN A 373 0.09 -4.26 13.53
C ASN A 373 1.28 -4.08 12.57
N PRO A 374 2.33 -4.91 12.66
CA PRO A 374 3.51 -4.76 11.81
C PRO A 374 3.41 -5.49 10.46
N LEU A 375 2.29 -6.17 10.17
CA LEU A 375 2.16 -7.09 9.03
C LEU A 375 2.63 -6.49 7.70
N GLY A 376 2.14 -5.29 7.35
CA GLY A 376 2.54 -4.62 6.10
C GLY A 376 4.04 -4.35 6.02
N MET A 377 4.65 -3.84 7.09
CA MET A 377 6.09 -3.56 7.12
C MET A 377 6.93 -4.85 7.10
N VAL A 378 6.46 -5.90 7.77
CA VAL A 378 7.14 -7.20 7.75
C VAL A 378 7.09 -7.80 6.35
N VAL A 379 5.92 -7.84 5.72
CA VAL A 379 5.79 -8.34 4.34
C VAL A 379 6.68 -7.56 3.38
N ALA A 380 6.77 -6.23 3.55
CA ALA A 380 7.68 -5.39 2.76
C ALA A 380 9.16 -5.73 3.01
N LEU A 381 9.59 -5.86 4.28
CA LEU A 381 10.98 -6.23 4.61
C LEU A 381 11.35 -7.60 4.03
N LEU A 382 10.48 -8.60 4.21
CA LEU A 382 10.71 -9.95 3.70
C LEU A 382 10.76 -9.96 2.16
N GLY A 383 9.90 -9.19 1.49
CA GLY A 383 9.94 -9.03 0.04
C GLY A 383 11.24 -8.40 -0.47
N ALA A 384 11.78 -7.40 0.22
CA ALA A 384 13.07 -6.81 -0.10
C ALA A 384 14.23 -7.80 0.12
N MET A 385 14.18 -8.59 1.20
CA MET A 385 15.16 -9.66 1.44
C MET A 385 15.10 -10.72 0.33
N ASP A 386 13.92 -11.21 -0.03
CA ASP A 386 13.74 -12.19 -1.11
C ASP A 386 14.23 -11.65 -2.46
N HIS A 387 13.92 -10.39 -2.79
CA HIS A 387 14.42 -9.77 -4.04
C HIS A 387 15.93 -9.58 -4.02
N SER A 388 16.54 -9.25 -2.87
CA SER A 388 18.00 -9.18 -2.74
C SER A 388 18.66 -10.55 -3.00
N ALA A 389 18.01 -11.64 -2.58
CA ALA A 389 18.43 -13.02 -2.85
C ALA A 389 18.23 -13.45 -4.31
N VAL A 390 17.23 -12.89 -5.01
CA VAL A 390 17.08 -13.10 -6.46
C VAL A 390 18.21 -12.40 -7.24
N LEU A 391 18.66 -11.24 -6.76
CA LEU A 391 19.79 -10.51 -7.35
C LEU A 391 21.14 -11.18 -7.05
N GLU A 392 21.25 -11.90 -5.93
CA GLU A 392 22.45 -12.65 -5.51
C GLU A 392 22.11 -14.13 -5.20
N PRO A 393 22.05 -14.99 -6.24
CA PRO A 393 21.46 -16.33 -6.13
C PRO A 393 22.13 -17.27 -5.12
N GLU A 394 23.39 -17.04 -4.76
CA GLU A 394 24.15 -17.90 -3.84
C GLU A 394 23.53 -17.98 -2.44
N ALA A 395 22.89 -16.90 -1.98
CA ALA A 395 22.25 -16.84 -0.65
C ALA A 395 20.74 -17.19 -0.69
N GLN A 396 20.18 -17.49 -1.87
CA GLN A 396 18.74 -17.52 -2.06
C GLN A 396 18.02 -18.55 -1.19
N ALA A 397 18.56 -19.76 -1.06
CA ALA A 397 17.93 -20.82 -0.29
C ALA A 397 17.83 -20.48 1.22
N GLU A 398 18.89 -19.93 1.81
CA GLU A 398 18.93 -19.58 3.24
C GLU A 398 18.02 -18.38 3.55
N VAL A 399 18.07 -17.34 2.71
CA VAL A 399 17.21 -16.16 2.83
C VAL A 399 15.73 -16.55 2.69
N THR A 400 15.38 -17.33 1.65
CA THR A 400 13.99 -17.79 1.43
C THR A 400 13.48 -18.63 2.61
N THR A 401 14.34 -19.48 3.19
CA THR A 401 13.97 -20.28 4.37
C THR A 401 13.67 -19.38 5.57
N PHE A 402 14.51 -18.37 5.81
CA PHE A 402 14.32 -17.40 6.88
C PHE A 402 13.06 -16.56 6.70
N THR A 403 12.86 -15.99 5.50
CA THR A 403 11.71 -15.12 5.21
C THR A 403 10.40 -15.91 5.29
N THR A 404 10.36 -17.14 4.76
CA THR A 404 9.21 -18.05 4.89
C THR A 404 8.92 -18.36 6.36
N SER A 405 9.94 -18.71 7.15
CA SER A 405 9.77 -19.01 8.58
C SER A 405 9.25 -17.80 9.37
N CYS A 406 9.74 -16.60 9.06
CA CYS A 406 9.28 -15.36 9.69
C CYS A 406 7.81 -15.07 9.35
N LYS A 407 7.44 -15.20 8.07
CA LYS A 407 6.06 -15.03 7.61
C LYS A 407 5.12 -16.04 8.27
N ASP A 408 5.52 -17.31 8.33
CA ASP A 408 4.74 -18.37 8.96
C ASP A 408 4.54 -18.13 10.46
N ALA A 409 5.56 -17.65 11.18
CA ALA A 409 5.45 -17.32 12.60
C ALA A 409 4.48 -16.15 12.85
N VAL A 410 4.53 -15.10 12.03
CA VAL A 410 3.58 -13.98 12.07
C VAL A 410 2.16 -14.46 11.79
N TYR A 411 1.98 -15.29 10.75
CA TYR A 411 0.67 -15.81 10.37
C TYR A 411 0.11 -16.72 11.45
N ALA A 412 0.94 -17.60 12.04
CA ALA A 412 0.54 -18.47 13.13
C ALA A 412 0.13 -17.69 14.39
N ALA A 413 0.77 -16.56 14.68
CA ALA A 413 0.36 -15.68 15.78
C ALA A 413 -1.06 -15.15 15.58
N PHE A 414 -1.38 -14.66 14.39
CA PHE A 414 -2.75 -14.24 14.07
C PHE A 414 -3.74 -15.41 14.12
N GLN A 415 -3.39 -16.57 13.54
CA GLN A 415 -4.24 -17.76 13.48
C GLN A 415 -4.52 -18.42 14.84
N THR A 416 -3.71 -18.13 15.86
CA THR A 416 -3.88 -18.65 17.22
C THR A 416 -4.53 -17.64 18.16
N GLY A 417 -4.96 -16.48 17.64
CA GLY A 417 -5.55 -15.39 18.44
C GLY A 417 -4.52 -14.52 19.18
N GLY A 418 -3.23 -14.79 19.02
CA GLY A 418 -2.12 -13.98 19.55
C GLY A 418 -1.74 -12.82 18.64
N GLY A 419 -2.68 -12.27 17.87
CA GLY A 419 -2.46 -11.12 17.00
C GLY A 419 -2.61 -9.78 17.71
N THR A 420 -2.37 -8.69 16.99
CA THR A 420 -2.61 -7.32 17.46
C THR A 420 -4.11 -6.99 17.56
N ARG A 421 -4.43 -5.94 18.33
CA ARG A 421 -5.81 -5.57 18.69
C ARG A 421 -6.68 -5.20 17.50
N ASP A 422 -6.08 -4.68 16.44
CA ASP A 422 -6.78 -4.39 15.18
C ASP A 422 -7.37 -5.63 14.51
N LEU A 423 -6.85 -6.84 14.75
CA LEU A 423 -7.44 -8.08 14.25
C LEU A 423 -8.14 -8.87 15.36
N CYS A 424 -7.53 -8.95 16.54
CA CYS A 424 -7.97 -9.83 17.63
C CYS A 424 -8.89 -9.15 18.65
N GLY A 425 -9.14 -7.84 18.53
CA GLY A 425 -10.01 -7.09 19.45
C GLY A 425 -9.28 -6.67 20.73
N PRO A 426 -9.99 -6.37 21.82
CA PRO A 426 -9.38 -5.83 23.05
C PRO A 426 -8.40 -6.79 23.71
N GLU A 427 -8.64 -8.10 23.55
CA GLU A 427 -7.77 -9.19 24.04
C GLU A 427 -6.52 -9.39 23.18
N GLY A 428 -6.40 -8.66 22.06
CA GLY A 428 -5.20 -8.67 21.23
C GLY A 428 -3.97 -8.13 21.94
N LEU A 429 -2.81 -8.59 21.50
CA LEU A 429 -1.53 -8.27 22.11
C LEU A 429 -1.11 -6.82 21.85
N THR A 430 -0.36 -6.26 22.80
CA THR A 430 0.39 -5.01 22.57
C THR A 430 1.48 -5.21 21.52
N THR A 431 2.02 -4.11 20.99
CA THR A 431 3.11 -4.12 19.99
C THR A 431 4.27 -5.00 20.45
N GLU A 432 4.74 -4.81 21.68
CA GLU A 432 5.87 -5.53 22.26
C GLU A 432 5.56 -7.01 22.52
N GLN A 433 4.36 -7.31 23.04
CA GLN A 433 3.93 -8.69 23.31
C GLN A 433 3.82 -9.50 22.02
N PHE A 434 3.25 -8.90 20.96
CA PHE A 434 3.17 -9.54 19.65
C PHE A 434 4.58 -9.84 19.10
N ILE A 435 5.48 -8.86 19.14
CA ILE A 435 6.85 -9.02 18.64
C ILE A 435 7.59 -10.11 19.42
N ALA A 436 7.47 -10.13 20.74
CA ALA A 436 8.09 -11.15 21.59
C ALA A 436 7.50 -12.55 21.36
N LEU A 437 6.19 -12.65 21.09
CA LEU A 437 5.54 -13.94 20.78
C LEU A 437 6.08 -14.53 19.48
N VAL A 438 6.10 -13.73 18.41
CA VAL A 438 6.62 -14.14 17.10
C VAL A 438 8.11 -14.48 17.19
N ALA A 439 8.90 -13.69 17.93
CA ALA A 439 10.34 -13.96 18.11
C ALA A 439 10.61 -15.35 18.70
N ARG A 440 9.82 -15.77 19.70
CA ARG A 440 9.94 -17.09 20.33
C ARG A 440 9.59 -18.21 19.35
N ASP A 441 8.49 -18.07 18.61
CA ASP A 441 8.07 -19.08 17.64
C ASP A 441 9.05 -19.19 16.46
N LEU A 442 9.53 -18.05 15.95
CA LEU A 442 10.54 -17.99 14.89
C LEU A 442 11.84 -18.68 15.31
N ALA A 443 12.31 -18.44 16.55
CA ALA A 443 13.50 -19.10 17.07
C ALA A 443 13.35 -20.63 17.11
N ALA A 444 12.19 -21.14 17.53
CA ALA A 444 11.91 -22.58 17.54
C ALA A 444 11.92 -23.16 16.10
N ARG A 445 11.26 -22.49 15.15
CA ARG A 445 11.23 -22.90 13.73
C ARG A 445 12.64 -22.99 13.14
N LEU A 446 13.45 -21.96 13.34
CA LEU A 446 14.81 -21.89 12.79
C LEU A 446 15.78 -22.86 13.49
N ALA A 447 15.49 -23.28 14.72
CA ALA A 447 16.22 -24.33 15.42
C ALA A 447 15.85 -25.75 14.94
N GLY A 448 14.82 -25.90 14.09
CA GLY A 448 14.26 -27.19 13.70
C GLY A 448 13.43 -27.86 14.80
N GLU A 449 12.98 -27.07 15.78
CA GLU A 449 12.07 -27.51 16.84
C GLU A 449 10.60 -27.42 16.38
N ALA A 450 9.69 -28.04 17.13
CA ALA A 450 8.26 -27.92 16.84
C ALA A 450 7.81 -26.45 17.03
N PRO A 451 6.99 -25.90 16.10
CA PRO A 451 6.42 -24.57 16.27
C PRO A 451 5.67 -24.44 17.60
N ILE A 452 5.86 -23.29 18.27
CA ILE A 452 5.15 -22.93 19.50
C ILE A 452 3.69 -22.60 19.15
N LEU A 453 3.49 -21.92 18.02
CA LEU A 453 2.20 -21.49 17.52
C LEU A 453 1.67 -22.53 16.52
N VAL A 454 0.69 -23.31 16.97
CA VAL A 454 0.00 -24.31 16.13
C VAL A 454 -1.42 -23.82 15.84
N PRO A 455 -1.73 -23.42 14.60
CA PRO A 455 -3.04 -22.92 14.21
C PRO A 455 -4.17 -23.94 14.46
N SER A 456 -5.32 -23.46 14.92
CA SER A 456 -6.55 -24.26 14.92
C SER A 456 -7.18 -24.29 13.52
N GLN A 457 -7.94 -25.33 13.17
CA GLN A 457 -8.61 -25.41 11.86
C GLN A 457 -9.80 -24.43 11.70
N LYS A 458 -10.24 -23.74 12.76
CA LYS A 458 -11.41 -22.85 12.67
C LYS A 458 -11.01 -21.49 12.11
N PRO A 459 -11.72 -20.98 11.09
CA PRO A 459 -11.47 -19.64 10.57
C PRO A 459 -11.67 -18.58 11.65
N LEU A 460 -10.71 -17.67 11.79
CA LEU A 460 -10.83 -16.50 12.65
C LEU A 460 -11.57 -15.39 11.89
N LYS A 461 -12.63 -14.89 12.50
CA LYS A 461 -13.27 -13.64 12.08
C LYS A 461 -12.59 -12.48 12.80
N PRO A 462 -12.12 -11.46 12.09
CA PRO A 462 -11.58 -10.25 12.70
C PRO A 462 -12.58 -9.63 13.67
N SER A 463 -12.10 -9.05 14.75
CA SER A 463 -12.93 -8.24 15.65
C SER A 463 -13.54 -7.04 14.92
N LEU A 464 -14.65 -6.52 15.42
CA LEU A 464 -15.21 -5.25 14.95
C LEU A 464 -14.25 -4.10 15.34
N GLN A 465 -14.14 -3.08 14.48
CA GLN A 465 -13.31 -1.91 14.77
C GLN A 465 -13.71 -1.27 16.11
N HIS A 466 -12.71 -0.82 16.88
CA HIS A 466 -12.94 -0.12 18.14
C HIS A 466 -13.32 1.34 17.90
N ASN A 467 -14.20 1.88 18.77
CA ASN A 467 -14.73 3.26 18.73
C ASN A 467 -15.77 3.54 17.63
N ILE A 468 -16.67 2.60 17.38
CA ILE A 468 -17.88 2.88 16.59
C ILE A 468 -18.79 3.80 17.42
N ASP A 469 -19.28 4.89 16.81
CA ASP A 469 -20.30 5.75 17.38
C ASP A 469 -21.65 5.00 17.40
N LEU A 470 -21.92 4.32 18.53
CA LEU A 470 -23.10 3.48 18.69
C LEU A 470 -24.40 4.29 18.63
N GLU A 471 -24.38 5.56 19.01
CA GLU A 471 -25.55 6.43 18.93
C GLU A 471 -25.92 6.67 17.47
N ARG A 472 -24.95 7.08 16.63
CA ARG A 472 -25.17 7.21 15.18
C ARG A 472 -25.50 5.90 14.49
N MET A 473 -24.91 4.78 14.92
CA MET A 473 -25.27 3.48 14.38
C MET A 473 -26.71 3.10 14.71
N ASN A 474 -27.20 3.43 15.90
CA ASN A 474 -28.59 3.25 16.27
C ASN A 474 -29.53 4.17 15.46
N GLU A 475 -29.15 5.43 15.23
CA GLU A 475 -29.91 6.33 14.34
C GLU A 475 -29.99 5.77 12.91
N PHE A 476 -28.88 5.23 12.41
CA PHE A 476 -28.83 4.61 11.09
C PHE A 476 -29.67 3.33 11.01
N PHE A 477 -29.60 2.48 12.04
CA PHE A 477 -30.44 1.29 12.17
C PHE A 477 -31.93 1.66 12.19
N ALA A 478 -32.31 2.60 13.05
CA ALA A 478 -33.70 3.05 13.22
C ALA A 478 -34.30 3.74 11.98
N ARG A 479 -33.47 4.21 11.05
CA ARG A 479 -33.92 4.73 9.75
C ARG A 479 -34.48 3.63 8.85
N PHE A 480 -33.94 2.42 8.93
CA PHE A 480 -34.28 1.30 8.05
C PHE A 480 -35.14 0.22 8.73
N ASP A 481 -35.17 0.18 10.07
CA ASP A 481 -36.16 -0.55 10.87
C ASP A 481 -37.48 0.24 10.88
N SER A 482 -38.22 0.12 9.78
CA SER A 482 -39.38 0.95 9.47
C SER A 482 -40.58 0.64 10.37
N ASP A 483 -40.71 -0.62 10.80
CA ASP A 483 -41.74 -1.08 11.71
C ASP A 483 -41.35 -0.98 13.21
N LYS A 484 -40.08 -0.62 13.48
CA LYS A 484 -39.50 -0.39 14.81
C LYS A 484 -39.52 -1.63 15.69
N ASN A 485 -39.44 -2.82 15.08
CA ASN A 485 -39.47 -4.08 15.79
C ASN A 485 -38.09 -4.49 16.35
N GLY A 486 -37.03 -3.74 16.02
CA GLY A 486 -35.66 -4.01 16.43
C GLY A 486 -34.92 -5.01 15.52
N GLN A 487 -35.44 -5.29 14.33
CA GLN A 487 -34.88 -6.19 13.31
C GLN A 487 -34.97 -5.52 11.93
N ILE A 488 -34.20 -6.02 10.96
CA ILE A 488 -34.28 -5.60 9.56
C ILE A 488 -34.69 -6.83 8.77
N ASP A 489 -35.87 -6.81 8.17
CA ASP A 489 -36.31 -7.90 7.30
C ASP A 489 -35.68 -7.81 5.89
N PHE A 490 -36.05 -8.73 4.99
CA PHE A 490 -35.48 -8.74 3.64
C PHE A 490 -35.93 -7.54 2.80
N GLU A 491 -37.16 -7.06 2.96
CA GLU A 491 -37.67 -5.92 2.20
C GLU A 491 -36.97 -4.63 2.65
N GLU A 492 -36.83 -4.44 3.96
CA GLU A 492 -36.08 -3.33 4.56
C GLU A 492 -34.59 -3.40 4.18
N PHE A 493 -34.00 -4.60 4.14
CA PHE A 493 -32.62 -4.80 3.67
C PHE A 493 -32.45 -4.42 2.19
N VAL A 494 -33.41 -4.81 1.33
CA VAL A 494 -33.41 -4.41 -0.08
C VAL A 494 -33.56 -2.89 -0.20
N GLN A 495 -34.49 -2.28 0.54
CA GLN A 495 -34.67 -0.83 0.55
C GLN A 495 -33.38 -0.12 1.00
N MET A 496 -32.78 -0.56 2.09
CA MET A 496 -31.51 -0.04 2.60
C MET A 496 -30.41 -0.12 1.54
N THR A 497 -30.23 -1.28 0.90
CA THR A 497 -29.18 -1.45 -0.11
C THR A 497 -29.42 -0.64 -1.38
N VAL A 498 -30.69 -0.42 -1.76
CA VAL A 498 -31.06 0.47 -2.88
C VAL A 498 -30.81 1.93 -2.53
N GLU A 499 -31.22 2.37 -1.34
CA GLU A 499 -31.05 3.75 -0.87
C GLU A 499 -29.57 4.12 -0.69
N LEU A 500 -28.75 3.16 -0.27
CA LEU A 500 -27.29 3.30 -0.20
C LEU A 500 -26.59 3.16 -1.56
N GLY A 501 -27.31 2.81 -2.64
CA GLY A 501 -26.76 2.65 -3.98
C GLY A 501 -25.87 1.41 -4.18
N VAL A 502 -25.85 0.48 -3.21
CA VAL A 502 -25.00 -0.71 -3.21
C VAL A 502 -25.71 -1.96 -3.73
N ALA A 503 -27.02 -1.91 -3.91
CA ALA A 503 -27.80 -3.03 -4.46
C ALA A 503 -27.24 -3.47 -5.83
N PRO A 504 -26.94 -4.77 -6.03
CA PRO A 504 -26.46 -5.27 -7.31
C PRO A 504 -27.56 -5.16 -8.37
N ILE A 505 -27.25 -4.50 -9.48
CA ILE A 505 -28.18 -4.35 -10.60
C ILE A 505 -28.06 -5.58 -11.50
N ASN A 506 -29.18 -6.23 -11.82
CA ASN A 506 -29.21 -7.25 -12.87
C ASN A 506 -29.00 -6.58 -14.24
N GLN A 507 -27.74 -6.58 -14.70
CA GLN A 507 -27.35 -5.91 -15.94
C GLN A 507 -28.07 -6.49 -17.17
N ALA A 508 -28.31 -7.80 -17.23
CA ALA A 508 -29.05 -8.42 -18.33
C ALA A 508 -30.50 -7.92 -18.41
N ALA A 509 -31.15 -7.79 -17.25
CA ALA A 509 -32.51 -7.23 -17.17
C ALA A 509 -32.54 -5.72 -17.49
N ALA A 510 -31.52 -4.97 -17.06
CA ALA A 510 -31.40 -3.54 -17.36
C ALA A 510 -31.22 -3.30 -18.87
N VAL A 511 -30.32 -4.05 -19.51
CA VAL A 511 -30.09 -3.99 -20.97
C VAL A 511 -31.35 -4.39 -21.74
N ALA A 512 -32.01 -5.48 -21.36
CA ALA A 512 -33.27 -5.90 -22.00
C ALA A 512 -34.37 -4.83 -21.90
N LYS A 513 -34.45 -4.13 -20.77
CA LYS A 513 -35.42 -3.05 -20.55
C LYS A 513 -35.09 -1.79 -21.37
N GLU A 514 -33.80 -1.48 -21.52
CA GLU A 514 -33.32 -0.39 -22.38
C GLU A 514 -33.61 -0.71 -23.86
N GLU A 515 -33.32 -1.94 -24.30
CA GLU A 515 -33.63 -2.43 -25.66
C GLU A 515 -35.13 -2.41 -25.94
N GLU A 516 -35.97 -2.80 -24.97
CA GLU A 516 -37.42 -2.75 -25.09
C GLU A 516 -37.91 -1.30 -25.19
N LYS A 517 -37.33 -0.38 -24.42
CA LYS A 517 -37.62 1.07 -24.49
C LYS A 517 -37.24 1.65 -25.84
N VAL A 518 -36.07 1.30 -26.38
CA VAL A 518 -35.62 1.68 -27.74
C VAL A 518 -36.56 1.10 -28.80
N ARG A 519 -36.92 -0.20 -28.72
CA ARG A 519 -37.89 -0.82 -29.63
C ARG A 519 -39.26 -0.13 -29.59
N ARG A 520 -39.70 0.30 -28.41
CA ARG A 520 -40.96 1.04 -28.24
C ARG A 520 -40.90 2.44 -28.85
N LEU A 521 -39.79 3.16 -28.68
CA LEU A 521 -39.54 4.46 -29.29
C LEU A 521 -39.44 4.36 -30.82
N VAL A 522 -38.78 3.33 -31.35
CA VAL A 522 -38.71 3.07 -32.80
C VAL A 522 -40.10 2.77 -33.36
N ARG A 523 -40.91 1.95 -32.68
CA ARG A 523 -42.32 1.69 -33.10
C ARG A 523 -43.18 2.94 -33.06
N GLN A 524 -42.97 3.84 -32.10
CA GLN A 524 -43.69 5.12 -32.01
C GLN A 524 -43.22 6.14 -33.06
N GLY A 525 -41.93 6.16 -33.41
CA GLY A 525 -41.39 6.98 -34.50
C GLY A 525 -41.79 6.50 -35.90
N SER A 526 -42.12 5.21 -36.05
CA SER A 526 -42.59 4.62 -37.30
C SER A 526 -44.07 4.90 -37.61
N LEU A 527 -44.84 5.38 -36.61
CA LEU A 527 -46.26 5.73 -36.74
C LEU A 527 -46.48 7.22 -37.14
N GLY A 528 -45.40 7.95 -37.43
CA GLY A 528 -45.42 9.37 -37.85
C GLY A 528 -45.10 9.60 -39.33
N GLN A 529 -45.05 8.56 -40.15
CA GLN A 529 -44.96 8.65 -41.61
C GLN A 529 -46.06 7.80 -42.25
N GLU A 530 -47.29 8.27 -42.17
CA GLU A 530 -48.36 8.01 -43.15
C GLU A 530 -49.09 9.32 -43.45
#